data_AF-A0A0A9XTS1-F1
#
_entry.id   AF-A0A0A9XTS1-F1
#
_cell.length_a   1.000
_cell.length_b   1.000
_cell.length_c   1.000
_cell.angle_alpha   90.00
_cell.angle_beta   90.00
_cell.angle_gamma   90.00
#
_symmetry.space_group_name_H-M   'P 1'
#
loop_
_entity.id
_entity.type
_entity.pdbx_description
1 polymer ?
#
loop_
_entity_poly.entity_id
_entity_poly.type
_entity_poly.pdbx_seq_one_letter_code
_entity_poly.pdbx_strand_id
1 'polypeptide(L)'
;DVSHPIIGADFLCNFNLLVDLKRKCLLDNVTKLSRTGSNTPAVKFPTSVHLVNPSHKYAQLLHKFPNLLKENPAFKDPGSDYAHTISTTGPPVTAKPRRLPPDKLVQARNEFQHMVDLGICRPSKSCWSSPLHLVA
;
A
#
# COMPACT_ATOMS: atom_id res chain seq x y z
N ASP A 1 -13.16 -13.21 -4.39
CA ASP A 1 -13.72 -13.84 -3.19
C ASP A 1 -12.81 -14.98 -2.76
N VAL A 2 -12.60 -15.15 -1.46
CA VAL A 2 -11.71 -16.20 -0.91
C VAL A 2 -12.60 -17.33 -0.40
N SER A 3 -12.52 -18.49 -1.05
CA SER A 3 -13.40 -19.63 -0.73
C SER A 3 -13.10 -20.33 0.60
N HIS A 4 -11.98 -19.99 1.24
CA HIS A 4 -11.51 -20.63 2.47
C HIS A 4 -10.97 -19.60 3.45
N PRO A 5 -11.15 -19.79 4.78
CA PRO A 5 -10.59 -18.89 5.77
C PRO A 5 -9.06 -18.85 5.68
N ILE A 6 -8.49 -17.64 5.67
CA ILE A 6 -7.05 -17.42 5.74
C ILE A 6 -6.75 -16.77 7.09
N ILE A 7 -5.74 -17.28 7.80
CA ILE A 7 -5.22 -16.66 9.02
C ILE A 7 -3.93 -15.92 8.67
N GLY A 8 -3.84 -14.66 9.09
CA GLY A 8 -2.67 -13.82 8.87
C GLY A 8 -1.58 -14.03 9.93
N ALA A 9 -0.35 -13.66 9.59
CA ALA A 9 0.78 -13.72 10.51
C ALA A 9 0.64 -12.71 11.67
N ASP A 10 -0.06 -11.60 11.43
CA ASP A 10 -0.45 -10.61 12.44
C ASP A 10 -1.31 -11.23 13.55
N PHE A 11 -2.29 -12.07 13.19
CA PHE A 11 -3.10 -12.80 14.17
C PHE A 11 -2.24 -13.77 14.99
N LEU A 12 -1.37 -14.54 14.32
CA LEU A 12 -0.46 -15.46 15.00
C LEU A 12 0.47 -14.72 15.97
N CYS A 13 0.97 -13.56 15.57
CA CYS A 13 1.81 -12.71 16.41
C CYS A 13 1.04 -12.16 17.62
N ASN A 14 -0.15 -11.61 17.41
CA ASN A 14 -0.99 -11.02 18.46
C ASN A 14 -1.33 -12.02 19.58
N PHE A 15 -1.59 -13.28 19.22
CA PHE A 15 -1.92 -14.34 20.17
C PHE A 15 -0.73 -15.22 20.55
N ASN A 16 0.50 -14.87 20.15
CA ASN A 16 1.73 -15.60 20.45
C ASN A 16 1.66 -17.10 20.06
N LEU A 17 1.09 -17.37 18.90
CA LEU A 17 0.93 -18.70 18.31
C LEU A 17 2.09 -19.00 17.36
N LEU A 18 2.75 -20.15 17.55
CA LEU A 18 3.92 -20.59 16.79
C LEU A 18 3.56 -21.76 15.87
N VAL A 19 3.94 -21.65 14.58
CA VAL A 19 3.74 -22.73 13.61
C VAL A 19 5.00 -23.59 13.54
N ASP A 20 4.93 -24.84 14.01
CA ASP A 20 6.01 -25.82 13.88
C ASP A 20 5.77 -26.73 12.66
N LEU A 21 6.44 -26.42 11.56
CA LEU A 21 6.33 -27.17 10.31
C LEU A 21 6.96 -28.57 10.39
N LYS A 22 7.96 -28.77 11.27
CA LYS A 22 8.63 -30.06 11.44
C LYS A 22 7.73 -31.04 12.18
N ARG A 23 7.08 -30.58 13.24
CA ARG A 23 6.12 -31.38 14.04
C ARG A 23 4.69 -31.33 13.48
N LYS A 24 4.44 -30.47 12.48
CA LYS A 24 3.11 -30.21 11.90
C LYS A 24 2.11 -29.84 12.98
N CYS A 25 2.45 -28.88 13.83
CA CYS A 25 1.56 -28.43 14.90
C CYS A 25 1.58 -26.91 15.07
N LEU A 26 0.50 -26.38 15.64
CA LEU A 26 0.41 -25.01 16.11
C LEU A 26 0.57 -25.02 17.64
N LEU A 27 1.51 -24.25 18.14
CA LEU A 27 1.84 -24.16 19.56
C LEU A 27 1.45 -22.80 20.11
N ASP A 28 0.70 -22.81 21.20
CA ASP A 28 0.42 -21.60 21.98
C ASP A 28 1.58 -21.37 22.95
N ASN A 29 2.31 -20.28 22.77
CA ASN A 29 3.49 -19.99 23.58
C ASN A 29 3.15 -19.44 24.98
N VAL A 30 1.89 -19.06 25.24
CA VAL A 30 1.39 -18.66 26.56
C VAL A 30 1.00 -19.90 27.36
N THR A 31 0.11 -20.74 26.84
CA THR A 31 -0.43 -21.90 27.57
C THR A 31 0.40 -23.17 27.41
N LYS A 32 1.34 -23.19 26.46
CA LYS A 32 2.12 -24.37 26.03
C LYS A 32 1.28 -25.50 25.44
N LEU A 33 -0.01 -25.24 25.17
CA LEU A 33 -0.86 -26.18 24.46
C LEU A 33 -0.40 -26.28 22.99
N SER A 34 -0.51 -27.48 22.43
CA SER A 34 -0.17 -27.74 21.04
C SER A 34 -1.32 -28.47 20.37
N ARG A 35 -1.66 -28.04 19.15
CA ARG A 35 -2.65 -28.70 18.31
C ARG A 35 -2.00 -29.17 17.02
N THR A 36 -2.10 -30.47 16.74
CA THR A 36 -1.60 -31.04 15.50
C THR A 36 -2.40 -30.51 14.32
N GLY A 37 -1.69 -29.98 13.33
CA GLY A 37 -2.20 -29.62 12.02
C GLY A 37 -2.05 -30.78 11.04
N SER A 38 -2.89 -30.81 10.02
CA SER A 38 -2.75 -31.73 8.90
C SER A 38 -2.27 -30.96 7.67
N ASN A 39 -1.19 -31.45 7.05
CA ASN A 39 -0.81 -30.96 5.74
C ASN A 39 -1.74 -31.63 4.71
N THR A 40 -2.70 -30.90 4.18
CA THR A 40 -3.50 -31.38 3.05
C THR A 40 -2.69 -31.23 1.77
N PRO A 41 -2.62 -32.25 0.89
CA PRO A 41 -2.00 -32.11 -0.42
C PRO A 41 -2.60 -30.92 -1.18
N ALA A 42 -1.74 -30.17 -1.87
CA ALA A 42 -2.03 -28.96 -2.64
C ALA A 42 -3.19 -29.07 -3.65
N VAL A 43 -3.70 -30.28 -3.89
CA VAL A 43 -4.72 -30.58 -4.91
C VAL A 43 -6.12 -30.14 -4.48
N LYS A 44 -6.39 -29.99 -3.17
CA LYS A 44 -7.74 -29.65 -2.67
C LYS A 44 -8.01 -28.15 -2.46
N PHE A 45 -6.96 -27.34 -2.37
CA PHE A 45 -7.07 -25.91 -2.05
C PHE A 45 -6.07 -25.12 -2.89
N PRO A 46 -6.37 -23.86 -3.26
CA PRO A 46 -5.38 -23.02 -3.94
C PRO A 46 -4.14 -22.89 -3.05
N THR A 47 -3.03 -23.47 -3.50
CA THR A 47 -1.75 -23.53 -2.78
C THR A 47 -1.09 -22.16 -2.62
N SER A 48 -1.58 -21.16 -3.33
CA SER A 48 -1.09 -19.80 -3.31
C SER A 48 -2.25 -18.82 -3.48
N VAL A 49 -2.20 -17.75 -2.70
CA VAL A 49 -3.04 -16.57 -2.94
C VAL A 49 -2.50 -15.88 -4.18
N HIS A 50 -3.26 -15.93 -5.27
CA HIS A 50 -2.94 -15.19 -6.49
C HIS A 50 -3.69 -13.87 -6.48
N LEU A 51 -2.99 -12.80 -6.85
CA LEU A 51 -3.59 -11.49 -7.05
C LEU A 51 -4.66 -11.51 -8.17
N VAL A 52 -4.50 -12.42 -9.12
CA VAL A 52 -5.44 -12.66 -10.22
C VAL A 52 -5.73 -14.15 -10.30
N ASN A 53 -7.00 -14.52 -10.33
CA ASN A 53 -7.40 -15.92 -10.54
C ASN A 53 -6.90 -16.37 -11.94
N PRO A 54 -6.04 -17.40 -12.04
CA PRO A 54 -5.49 -17.86 -13.33
C PRO A 54 -6.56 -18.32 -14.33
N SER A 55 -7.70 -18.80 -13.84
CA SER A 55 -8.84 -19.25 -14.67
C SER A 55 -9.73 -18.09 -15.13
N HIS A 56 -9.46 -16.85 -14.71
CA HIS A 56 -10.26 -15.70 -15.10
C HIS A 56 -9.99 -15.30 -16.56
N LYS A 57 -11.03 -14.88 -17.29
CA LYS A 57 -10.92 -14.48 -18.71
C LYS A 57 -9.91 -13.35 -18.99
N TYR A 58 -9.57 -12.54 -17.98
CA TYR A 58 -8.58 -11.46 -18.09
C TYR A 58 -7.22 -11.79 -17.46
N ALA A 59 -7.00 -13.01 -16.97
CA ALA A 59 -5.74 -13.37 -16.31
C ALA A 59 -4.53 -13.12 -17.21
N GLN A 60 -4.62 -13.52 -18.48
CA GLN A 60 -3.57 -13.29 -19.48
C GLN A 60 -3.32 -11.80 -19.74
N LEU A 61 -4.36 -10.96 -19.73
CA LEU A 61 -4.22 -9.52 -19.94
C LEU A 61 -3.50 -8.86 -18.76
N LEU A 62 -3.89 -9.19 -17.53
CA LEU A 62 -3.26 -8.63 -16.33
C LEU A 62 -1.81 -9.09 -16.19
N HIS A 63 -1.48 -10.32 -16.60
CA HIS A 63 -0.10 -10.80 -16.68
C HIS A 63 0.77 -10.02 -17.68
N LYS A 64 0.20 -9.43 -18.74
CA LYS A 64 0.95 -8.56 -19.68
C LYS A 64 1.32 -7.21 -19.05
N PHE A 65 0.59 -6.78 -18.02
CA PHE A 65 0.78 -5.47 -17.39
C PHE A 65 0.99 -5.61 -15.87
N PRO A 66 2.05 -6.30 -15.42
CA PRO A 66 2.27 -6.58 -14.00
C PRO A 66 2.51 -5.30 -13.17
N ASN A 67 2.89 -4.20 -13.81
CA ASN A 67 3.07 -2.91 -13.15
C ASN A 67 1.74 -2.31 -12.65
N LEU A 68 0.60 -2.61 -13.28
CA LEU A 68 -0.72 -2.13 -12.84
C LEU A 68 -1.14 -2.71 -11.48
N LEU A 69 -0.50 -3.79 -11.08
CA LEU A 69 -0.83 -4.58 -9.90
C LEU A 69 0.06 -4.28 -8.69
N LYS A 70 1.00 -3.33 -8.82
CA LYS A 70 1.86 -2.88 -7.73
C LYS A 70 1.15 -1.80 -6.90
N GLU A 71 1.41 -1.74 -5.60
CA GLU A 71 0.84 -0.72 -4.69
C GLU A 71 1.15 0.70 -5.18
N ASN A 72 2.37 0.92 -5.66
CA ASN A 72 2.78 2.13 -6.37
C ASN A 72 3.17 1.75 -7.80
N PRO A 73 2.23 1.76 -8.75
CA PRO A 73 2.54 1.48 -10.14
C PRO A 73 3.49 2.59 -10.63
N ALA A 74 4.75 2.22 -10.86
CA ALA A 74 5.72 3.10 -11.48
C ALA A 74 5.35 3.27 -12.96
N PHE A 75 4.37 4.13 -13.22
CA PHE A 75 4.19 4.70 -14.53
C PHE A 75 5.39 5.61 -14.73
N LYS A 76 6.39 5.14 -15.48
CA LYS A 76 7.33 6.06 -16.08
C LYS A 76 6.47 7.08 -16.81
N ASP A 77 6.56 8.34 -16.38
CA ASP A 77 6.01 9.43 -17.16
C ASP A 77 6.48 9.18 -18.60
N PRO A 78 5.58 8.95 -19.58
CA PRO A 78 5.96 8.41 -20.87
C PRO A 78 6.85 9.34 -21.71
N GLY A 79 7.47 10.36 -21.09
CA GLY A 79 8.09 11.48 -21.77
C GLY A 79 7.00 12.19 -22.54
N SER A 80 5.94 12.65 -21.86
CA SER A 80 4.90 13.36 -22.57
C SER A 80 5.51 14.63 -23.18
N ASP A 81 5.53 14.69 -24.50
CA ASP A 81 5.93 15.86 -25.30
C ASP A 81 4.99 17.07 -25.09
N TYR A 82 4.05 16.95 -24.15
CA TYR A 82 2.98 17.86 -23.86
C TYR A 82 2.99 18.22 -22.38
N ALA A 83 2.83 19.49 -22.09
CA ALA A 83 2.68 20.02 -20.74
C ALA A 83 1.30 20.67 -20.58
N HIS A 84 0.65 20.39 -19.46
CA HIS A 84 -0.59 21.09 -19.10
C HIS A 84 -0.27 22.50 -18.61
N THR A 85 -0.90 23.51 -19.21
CA THR A 85 -0.77 24.91 -18.80
C THR A 85 -2.10 25.42 -18.27
N ILE A 86 -2.07 26.09 -17.12
CA ILE A 86 -3.22 26.81 -16.56
C ILE A 86 -3.05 28.28 -16.95
N SER A 87 -3.98 28.81 -17.74
CA SER A 87 -4.01 30.25 -18.05
C SER A 87 -4.58 31.03 -16.88
N THR A 88 -3.82 31.98 -16.34
CA THR A 88 -4.22 32.82 -15.20
C THR A 88 -4.27 34.29 -15.61
N THR A 89 -5.27 35.03 -15.15
CA THR A 89 -5.37 36.48 -15.31
C THR A 89 -5.19 37.19 -13.97
N GLY A 90 -4.51 38.34 -13.99
CA GLY A 90 -4.24 39.13 -12.78
C GLY A 90 -2.98 38.72 -12.00
N PRO A 91 -2.71 39.37 -10.85
CA PRO A 91 -1.52 39.12 -10.04
C PRO A 91 -1.61 37.81 -9.23
N PRO A 92 -0.47 37.24 -8.81
CA PRO A 92 -0.43 36.02 -8.01
C PRO A 92 -1.07 36.20 -6.63
N VAL A 93 -1.81 35.18 -6.19
CA VAL A 93 -2.39 35.12 -4.84
C VAL A 93 -1.47 34.36 -3.91
N THR A 94 -1.22 34.93 -2.73
CA THR A 94 -0.36 34.34 -1.71
C THR A 94 -1.04 34.36 -0.35
N ALA A 95 -0.85 33.28 0.42
CA ALA A 95 -1.44 33.10 1.74
C ALA A 95 -0.38 32.61 2.73
N LYS A 96 -0.46 33.09 3.98
CA LYS A 96 0.45 32.63 5.04
C LYS A 96 0.15 31.16 5.41
N PRO A 97 1.18 30.33 5.70
CA PRO A 97 0.97 28.98 6.18
C PRO A 97 0.14 28.96 7.47
N ARG A 98 -0.80 28.02 7.57
CA ARG A 98 -1.56 27.80 8.81
C ARG A 98 -0.72 27.02 9.81
N ARG A 99 -0.78 27.41 11.08
CA ARG A 99 -0.16 26.65 12.17
C ARG A 99 -0.88 25.31 12.33
N LEU A 100 -0.11 24.24 12.41
CA LEU A 100 -0.59 22.90 12.66
C LEU A 100 -0.17 22.45 14.07
N PRO A 101 -0.99 21.64 14.76
CA PRO A 101 -0.55 20.93 15.97
C PRO A 101 0.71 20.09 15.67
N PRO A 102 1.59 19.85 16.66
CA PRO A 102 2.85 19.13 16.45
C PRO A 102 2.68 17.76 15.76
N ASP A 103 1.71 16.97 16.18
CA ASP A 103 1.47 15.62 15.64
C ASP A 103 1.09 15.67 14.16
N LYS A 104 0.17 16.59 13.82
CA LYS A 104 -0.28 16.84 12.44
C LYS A 104 0.83 17.42 11.57
N LEU A 105 1.70 18.26 12.13
CA LEU A 105 2.87 18.79 11.43
C LEU A 105 3.85 17.68 11.05
N VAL A 106 4.11 16.73 11.96
CA VAL A 106 4.99 15.57 11.69
C VAL A 106 4.39 14.70 10.59
N GLN A 107 3.09 14.38 10.68
CA GLN A 107 2.40 13.60 9.64
C GLN A 107 2.46 14.29 8.27
N ALA A 108 2.13 15.58 8.21
CA ALA A 108 2.19 16.34 6.95
C ALA A 108 3.61 16.34 6.36
N ARG A 109 4.65 16.56 7.18
CA ARG A 109 6.04 16.52 6.70
C ARG A 109 6.42 15.17 6.11
N ASN A 110 6.07 14.07 6.78
CA ASN A 110 6.37 12.73 6.30
C ASN A 110 5.67 12.44 4.97
N GLU A 111 4.39 12.83 4.85
CA GLU A 111 3.62 12.63 3.63
C GLU A 111 4.18 13.47 2.46
N PHE A 112 4.53 14.74 2.71
CA PHE A 112 5.16 15.57 1.67
C PHE A 112 6.53 15.05 1.27
N GLN A 113 7.33 14.54 2.21
CA GLN A 113 8.61 13.91 1.89
C GLN A 113 8.40 12.66 1.02
N HIS A 114 7.42 11.81 1.37
CA HIS A 114 7.07 10.64 0.57
C HIS A 114 6.66 11.01 -0.86
N MET A 115 5.84 12.05 -1.03
CA MET A 115 5.46 12.55 -2.36
C MET A 115 6.65 13.10 -3.16
N VAL A 116 7.65 13.71 -2.51
CA VAL A 116 8.90 14.14 -3.15
C VAL A 116 9.71 12.93 -3.60
N ASP A 117 9.83 11.90 -2.76
CA ASP A 117 10.56 10.67 -3.08
C ASP A 117 9.92 9.91 -4.24
N LEU A 118 8.59 9.96 -4.34
CA LEU A 118 7.82 9.43 -5.47
C LEU A 118 7.90 10.29 -6.75
N GLY A 119 8.44 11.50 -6.66
CA GLY A 119 8.52 12.45 -7.79
C GLY A 119 7.19 13.14 -8.14
N ILE A 120 6.18 13.06 -7.26
CA ILE A 120 4.85 13.69 -7.45
C ILE A 120 4.95 15.21 -7.24
N CYS A 121 5.73 15.65 -6.27
CA CYS A 121 5.94 17.07 -6.00
C CYS A 121 7.43 17.41 -5.82
N ARG A 122 7.75 18.70 -5.86
CA ARG A 122 9.11 19.22 -5.68
C ARG A 122 9.10 20.57 -4.96
N PRO A 123 10.18 20.93 -4.25
CA PRO A 123 10.36 22.29 -3.77
C PRO A 123 10.29 23.29 -4.92
N SER A 124 9.64 24.43 -4.70
CA SER A 124 9.54 25.51 -5.69
C SER A 124 9.72 26.87 -5.03
N LYS A 125 10.14 27.86 -5.82
CA LYS A 125 10.18 29.27 -5.44
C LYS A 125 9.09 30.01 -6.22
N SER A 126 7.84 29.84 -5.80
CA SER A 126 6.66 30.41 -6.46
C SER A 126 6.17 31.69 -5.76
N CYS A 127 5.62 32.63 -6.55
CA CYS A 127 4.86 33.76 -6.02
C CYS A 127 3.42 33.39 -5.60
N TRP A 128 2.97 32.17 -5.93
CA TRP A 128 1.68 31.63 -5.56
C TRP A 128 1.78 30.75 -4.32
N SER A 129 0.87 30.91 -3.35
CA SER A 129 0.79 30.02 -2.19
C SER A 129 -0.62 29.90 -1.63
N SER A 130 -1.00 28.68 -1.23
CA SER A 130 -2.28 28.35 -0.60
C SER A 130 -2.02 27.60 0.71
N PRO A 131 -2.81 27.85 1.78
CA PRO A 131 -2.54 27.26 3.09
C PRO A 131 -3.06 25.82 3.17
N LEU A 132 -2.21 24.89 3.59
CA LEU A 132 -2.59 23.49 3.83
C LEU A 132 -3.73 23.38 4.86
N HIS A 133 -4.72 22.54 4.56
CA HIS A 133 -5.77 22.13 5.48
C HIS A 133 -5.67 20.63 5.69
N LEU A 134 -5.62 20.19 6.95
CA LEU A 134 -5.65 18.77 7.30
C LEU A 134 -7.03 18.45 7.88
N VAL A 135 -7.77 17.60 7.18
CA VAL A 135 -9.05 17.04 7.64
C VAL A 135 -8.76 15.98 8.70
N ALA A 136 -9.58 15.95 9.75
CA ALA A 136 -9.44 15.01 10.86
C ALA A 136 -10.01 13.63 10.51
#